data_AF-A0A455R563-F1
#
_entry.id   AF-A0A455R563-F1
#
_cell.length_a   1.000
_cell.length_b   1.000
_cell.length_c   1.000
_cell.angle_alpha   90.00
_cell.angle_beta   90.00
_cell.angle_gamma   90.00
#
_symmetry.space_group_name_H-M   'P 1'
#
loop_
_entity.id
_entity.type
_entity.pdbx_description
1 polymer ?
#
loop_
_entity_poly.entity_id
_entity_poly.type
_entity_poly.pdbx_seq_one_letter_code
_entity_poly.pdbx_strand_id
1 'polypeptide(L)'
;MGQLSSLYDSLATLHDTPDPSRTKESRALRYKQQHETATKKATQLLERATANREQLIQDARAAAYERTGLNQTLPHAEAQEMRAALRELSEEDRTKALQRASQAGDAKLLKAVLDAPSPVLIGPISMPLNTMVDVMLDNAAPDHRQDIQDAESAFTHFEIALEAFTTSTEGMRDPLLEAAAEQQQEAITKAERDLDSGGLESAAA
;
A
#
# COMPACT_ATOMS: atom_id res chain seq x y z
N MET A 1 -1.02 -14.56 2.10
CA MET A 1 -2.10 -15.14 2.93
C MET A 1 -1.61 -16.01 4.09
N GLY A 2 -0.65 -16.93 3.90
CA GLY A 2 -0.24 -17.88 4.95
C GLY A 2 0.21 -17.26 6.29
N GLN A 3 0.81 -16.07 6.28
CA GLN A 3 1.25 -15.40 7.52
C GLN A 3 0.08 -14.83 8.34
N LEU A 4 -0.92 -14.19 7.72
CA LEU A 4 -2.12 -13.72 8.43
C LEU A 4 -2.92 -14.89 9.03
N SER A 5 -3.07 -15.99 8.27
CA SER A 5 -3.69 -17.21 8.79
C SER A 5 -2.96 -17.74 10.02
N SER A 6 -1.62 -17.83 9.98
CA SER A 6 -0.85 -18.31 11.13
C SER A 6 -0.99 -17.43 12.39
N LEU A 7 -1.15 -16.12 12.21
CA LEU A 7 -1.38 -15.19 13.31
C LEU A 7 -2.78 -15.41 13.90
N TYR A 8 -3.78 -15.57 13.02
CA TYR A 8 -5.15 -15.90 13.41
C TYR A 8 -5.20 -17.22 14.19
N ASP A 9 -4.64 -18.29 13.64
CA ASP A 9 -4.66 -19.63 14.25
C ASP A 9 -4.00 -19.63 15.63
N SER A 10 -2.93 -18.86 15.80
CA SER A 10 -2.27 -18.70 17.10
C SER A 10 -3.16 -18.00 18.12
N LEU A 11 -3.94 -16.99 17.72
CA LEU A 11 -4.87 -16.29 18.61
C LEU A 11 -6.12 -17.13 18.90
N ALA A 12 -6.68 -17.76 17.87
CA ALA A 12 -7.80 -18.70 18.01
C ALA A 12 -7.44 -19.84 18.96
N THR A 13 -6.23 -20.41 18.87
CA THR A 13 -5.77 -21.44 19.81
C THR A 13 -5.77 -20.93 21.26
N LEU A 14 -5.28 -19.71 21.51
CA LEU A 14 -5.27 -19.12 22.86
C LEU A 14 -6.68 -18.88 23.40
N HIS A 15 -7.62 -18.54 22.53
CA HIS A 15 -9.01 -18.30 22.87
C HIS A 15 -9.78 -19.61 23.11
N ASP A 16 -9.67 -20.57 22.19
CA ASP A 16 -10.48 -21.79 22.16
C ASP A 16 -9.93 -22.91 23.05
N THR A 17 -8.62 -22.90 23.33
CA THR A 17 -7.97 -23.86 24.24
C THR A 17 -7.34 -23.17 25.45
N PRO A 18 -8.17 -22.62 26.35
CA PRO A 18 -7.68 -21.88 27.49
C PRO A 18 -6.98 -22.81 28.50
N ASP A 19 -5.78 -22.41 28.92
CA ASP A 19 -5.00 -23.10 29.95
C ASP A 19 -5.81 -23.21 31.26
N PRO A 20 -6.11 -24.43 31.75
CA PRO A 20 -6.92 -24.63 32.94
C PRO A 20 -6.18 -24.24 34.24
N SER A 21 -4.85 -24.12 34.18
CA SER A 21 -4.02 -23.73 35.34
C SER A 21 -4.01 -22.22 35.60
N ARG A 22 -4.58 -21.41 34.69
CA ARG A 22 -4.57 -19.94 34.75
C ARG A 22 -5.94 -19.37 35.10
N THR A 23 -5.94 -18.25 35.80
CA THR A 23 -7.15 -17.45 36.05
C THR A 23 -7.68 -16.84 34.75
N LYS A 24 -8.94 -16.40 34.77
CA LYS A 24 -9.57 -15.78 33.60
C LYS A 24 -8.87 -14.48 33.20
N GLU A 25 -8.48 -13.69 34.19
CA GLU A 25 -7.74 -12.43 34.08
C GLU A 25 -6.35 -12.66 33.47
N SER A 26 -5.60 -13.66 33.96
CA SER A 26 -4.28 -14.00 33.40
C SER A 26 -4.36 -14.48 31.96
N ARG A 27 -5.42 -15.20 31.58
CA ARG A 27 -5.65 -15.62 30.19
C ARG A 27 -5.99 -14.43 29.29
N ALA A 28 -6.87 -13.52 29.74
CA ALA A 28 -7.23 -12.32 29.02
C ALA A 28 -6.00 -11.43 28.75
N LEU A 29 -5.15 -11.21 29.77
CA LEU A 29 -3.90 -10.47 29.61
C LEU A 29 -2.95 -11.13 28.61
N ARG A 30 -2.81 -12.46 28.66
CA ARG A 30 -1.99 -13.20 27.69
C ARG A 30 -2.53 -13.07 26.27
N TYR A 31 -3.84 -13.15 26.09
CA TYR A 31 -4.48 -12.94 24.79
C TYR A 31 -4.18 -11.52 24.28
N LYS A 32 -4.40 -10.48 25.10
CA LYS A 32 -4.10 -9.09 24.77
C LYS A 32 -2.66 -8.90 24.27
N GLN A 33 -1.67 -9.41 25.00
CA GLN A 33 -0.25 -9.29 24.60
C GLN A 33 0.05 -9.95 23.25
N GLN A 34 -0.54 -11.12 23.00
CA GLN A 34 -0.38 -11.83 21.73
C GLN A 34 -1.14 -11.13 20.60
N HIS A 35 -2.31 -10.58 20.90
CA HIS A 35 -3.11 -9.77 19.98
C HIS A 35 -2.33 -8.53 19.54
N GLU A 36 -1.79 -7.74 20.47
CA GLU A 36 -0.96 -6.56 20.16
C GLU A 36 0.25 -6.92 19.28
N THR A 37 0.91 -8.03 19.59
CA THR A 37 2.03 -8.54 18.79
C THR A 37 1.59 -8.94 17.37
N ALA A 38 0.44 -9.61 17.25
CA ALA A 38 -0.12 -10.04 15.98
C ALA A 38 -0.57 -8.84 15.14
N THR A 39 -1.24 -7.86 15.75
CA THR A 39 -1.66 -6.61 15.10
C THR A 39 -0.45 -5.85 14.57
N LYS A 40 0.62 -5.70 15.36
CA LYS A 40 1.85 -5.05 14.89
C LYS A 40 2.46 -5.76 13.67
N LYS A 41 2.48 -7.10 13.68
CA LYS A 41 2.93 -7.89 12.51
C LYS A 41 2.01 -7.70 11.33
N ALA A 42 0.70 -7.69 11.53
CA ALA A 42 -0.30 -7.49 10.48
C ALA A 42 -0.14 -6.10 9.82
N THR A 43 0.11 -5.04 10.60
CA THR A 43 0.46 -3.71 10.07
C THR A 43 1.73 -3.74 9.22
N GLN A 44 2.79 -4.43 9.66
CA GLN A 44 4.00 -4.59 8.85
C GLN A 44 3.76 -5.35 7.54
N LEU A 45 2.83 -6.32 7.55
CA LEU A 45 2.41 -7.01 6.32
C LEU A 45 1.67 -6.08 5.37
N LEU A 46 0.81 -5.20 5.91
CA LEU A 46 0.13 -4.17 5.11
C LEU A 46 1.13 -3.22 4.45
N GLU A 47 2.09 -2.68 5.21
CA GLU A 47 3.13 -1.80 4.67
C GLU A 47 3.90 -2.45 3.52
N ARG A 48 4.28 -3.73 3.70
CA ARG A 48 4.96 -4.52 2.65
C ARG A 48 4.07 -4.77 1.44
N ALA A 49 2.80 -5.09 1.66
CA ALA A 49 1.85 -5.33 0.58
C ALA A 49 1.62 -4.04 -0.24
N THR A 50 1.51 -2.88 0.43
CA THR A 50 1.38 -1.57 -0.22
C THR A 50 2.59 -1.26 -1.07
N ALA A 51 3.80 -1.40 -0.51
CA ALA A 51 5.04 -1.18 -1.25
C ALA A 51 5.17 -2.14 -2.45
N ASN A 52 4.80 -3.42 -2.27
CA ASN A 52 4.83 -4.40 -3.35
C ASN A 52 3.80 -4.08 -4.45
N ARG A 53 2.59 -3.66 -4.10
CA ARG A 53 1.57 -3.21 -5.08
C ARG A 53 2.10 -2.03 -5.89
N GLU A 54 2.65 -1.02 -5.21
CA GLU A 54 3.21 0.16 -5.88
C GLU A 54 4.34 -0.21 -6.83
N GLN A 55 5.24 -1.10 -6.41
CA GLN A 55 6.31 -1.60 -7.25
C GLN A 55 5.79 -2.33 -8.48
N LEU A 56 4.82 -3.26 -8.33
CA LEU A 56 4.23 -4.00 -9.45
C LEU A 56 3.56 -3.06 -10.47
N ILE A 57 2.83 -2.05 -10.00
CA ILE A 57 2.20 -1.05 -10.88
C ILE A 57 3.27 -0.22 -11.60
N GLN A 58 4.33 0.19 -10.90
CA GLN A 58 5.44 0.94 -11.49
C GLN A 58 6.18 0.10 -12.54
N ASP A 59 6.44 -1.17 -12.26
CA ASP A 59 7.12 -2.09 -13.17
C ASP A 59 6.29 -2.36 -14.43
N ALA A 60 4.98 -2.60 -14.28
CA ALA A 60 4.06 -2.77 -15.40
C ALA A 60 4.02 -1.51 -16.30
N ARG A 61 3.97 -0.32 -15.68
CA ARG A 61 4.04 0.95 -16.42
C ARG A 61 5.40 1.17 -17.07
N ALA A 62 6.49 0.92 -16.37
CA ALA A 62 7.85 1.08 -16.91
C ALA A 62 8.08 0.18 -18.13
N ALA A 63 7.65 -1.09 -18.05
CA ALA A 63 7.70 -2.02 -19.16
C ALA A 63 6.85 -1.56 -20.35
N ALA A 64 5.65 -1.01 -20.09
CA ALA A 64 4.81 -0.44 -21.15
C ALA A 64 5.44 0.81 -21.79
N TYR A 65 6.06 1.68 -20.99
CA TYR A 65 6.80 2.85 -21.46
C TYR A 65 8.05 2.48 -22.28
N GLU A 66 8.72 1.39 -21.92
CA GLU A 66 9.86 0.85 -22.67
C GLU A 66 9.42 0.32 -24.04
N ARG A 67 8.33 -0.47 -24.08
CA ARG A 67 7.78 -1.01 -25.34
C ARG A 67 7.28 0.09 -26.29
N THR A 68 6.75 1.18 -25.75
CA THR A 68 6.33 2.34 -26.53
C THR A 68 7.47 3.27 -26.90
N GLY A 69 8.62 3.20 -26.23
CA GLY A 69 9.71 4.17 -26.40
C GLY A 69 9.45 5.53 -25.76
N LEU A 70 8.37 5.68 -24.98
CA LEU A 70 8.05 6.92 -24.24
C LEU A 70 9.04 7.21 -23.10
N ASN A 71 9.83 6.22 -22.70
CA ASN A 71 10.94 6.39 -21.75
C ASN A 71 12.20 7.02 -22.38
N GLN A 72 12.30 7.10 -23.71
CA GLN A 72 13.48 7.61 -24.38
C GLN A 72 13.57 9.14 -24.24
N THR A 73 14.80 9.65 -24.14
CA THR A 73 15.07 11.09 -24.15
C THR A 73 14.98 11.64 -25.55
N LEU A 74 14.14 12.64 -25.76
CA LEU A 74 14.05 13.37 -27.03
C LEU A 74 14.94 14.62 -26.98
N PRO A 75 15.83 14.86 -27.97
CA PRO A 75 16.64 16.07 -28.03
C PRO A 75 15.77 17.35 -27.99
N HIS A 76 16.22 18.36 -27.25
CA HIS A 76 15.40 19.56 -27.02
C HIS A 76 15.01 20.29 -28.30
N ALA A 77 15.92 20.39 -29.27
CA ALA A 77 15.65 21.03 -30.57
C ALA A 77 14.54 20.29 -31.33
N GLU A 78 14.63 18.97 -31.44
CA GLU A 78 13.61 18.13 -32.10
C GLU A 78 12.25 18.24 -31.39
N ALA A 79 12.25 18.23 -30.06
CA ALA A 79 11.02 18.42 -29.26
C ALA A 79 10.39 19.82 -29.48
N GLN A 80 11.21 20.87 -29.59
CA GLN A 80 10.72 22.23 -29.85
C GLN A 80 10.12 22.36 -31.25
N GLU A 81 10.75 21.77 -32.28
CA GLU A 81 10.24 21.77 -33.65
C GLU A 81 8.88 21.09 -33.74
N MET A 82 8.72 19.92 -33.11
CA MET A 82 7.44 19.21 -33.05
C MET A 82 6.35 20.04 -32.37
N ARG A 83 6.67 20.68 -31.24
CA ARG A 83 5.71 21.55 -30.52
C ARG A 83 5.35 22.80 -31.34
N ALA A 84 6.31 23.40 -32.03
CA ALA A 84 6.06 24.56 -32.89
C ALA A 84 5.11 24.20 -34.04
N ALA A 85 5.35 23.08 -34.72
CA ALA A 85 4.47 22.57 -35.77
C ALA A 85 3.05 22.30 -35.25
N LEU A 86 2.91 21.71 -34.07
CA LEU A 86 1.59 21.49 -33.46
C LEU A 86 0.86 22.81 -33.14
N ARG A 87 1.58 23.85 -32.70
CA ARG A 87 0.98 25.14 -32.32
C ARG A 87 0.35 25.88 -33.50
N GLU A 88 0.89 25.71 -34.70
CA GLU A 88 0.36 26.32 -35.93
C GLU A 88 -0.97 25.69 -36.37
N LEU A 89 -1.30 24.49 -35.88
CA LEU A 89 -2.56 23.81 -36.16
C LEU A 89 -3.71 24.42 -35.35
N SER A 90 -4.92 24.28 -35.89
CA SER A 90 -6.16 24.49 -35.12
C SER A 90 -6.22 23.51 -33.94
N GLU A 91 -7.00 23.82 -32.90
CA GLU A 91 -7.19 22.90 -31.75
C GLU A 91 -7.70 21.52 -32.19
N GLU A 92 -8.63 21.50 -33.15
CA GLU A 92 -9.21 20.27 -33.70
C GLU A 92 -8.14 19.44 -34.42
N ASP A 93 -7.39 20.06 -35.34
CA ASP A 93 -6.36 19.36 -36.12
C ASP A 93 -5.21 18.88 -35.26
N ARG A 94 -4.83 19.68 -34.26
CA ARG A 94 -3.81 19.31 -33.28
C ARG A 94 -4.22 18.10 -32.47
N THR A 95 -5.46 18.10 -31.96
CA THR A 95 -5.98 16.96 -31.20
C THR A 95 -6.01 15.71 -32.07
N LYS A 96 -6.47 15.81 -33.33
CA LYS A 96 -6.45 14.69 -34.29
C LYS A 96 -5.03 14.21 -34.59
N ALA A 97 -4.06 15.11 -34.73
CA ALA A 97 -2.66 14.74 -34.97
C ALA A 97 -2.09 13.92 -33.80
N LEU A 98 -2.34 14.35 -32.56
CA LEU A 98 -1.88 13.64 -31.37
C LEU A 98 -2.60 12.30 -31.17
N GLN A 99 -3.90 12.23 -31.46
CA GLN A 99 -4.65 10.96 -31.46
C GLN A 99 -4.09 9.98 -32.49
N ARG A 100 -3.77 10.45 -33.70
CA ARG A 100 -3.15 9.60 -34.74
C ARG A 100 -1.78 9.13 -34.32
N ALA A 101 -0.96 10.00 -33.72
CA ALA A 101 0.34 9.62 -33.19
C ALA A 101 0.23 8.54 -32.10
N SER A 102 -0.71 8.68 -31.17
CA SER A 102 -1.04 7.66 -30.17
C SER A 102 -1.41 6.31 -30.80
N GLN A 103 -2.34 6.31 -31.76
CA GLN A 103 -2.80 5.09 -32.43
C GLN A 103 -1.70 4.43 -33.28
N ALA A 104 -0.83 5.24 -33.89
CA ALA A 104 0.27 4.77 -34.72
C ALA A 104 1.53 4.38 -33.92
N GLY A 105 1.57 4.66 -32.62
CA GLY A 105 2.76 4.44 -31.80
C GLY A 105 3.90 5.43 -32.07
N ASP A 106 3.60 6.66 -32.51
CA ASP A 106 4.60 7.73 -32.63
C ASP A 106 4.93 8.32 -31.25
N ALA A 107 5.87 7.62 -30.59
CA ALA A 107 6.36 7.96 -29.27
C ALA A 107 7.00 9.34 -29.22
N LYS A 108 7.68 9.76 -30.30
CA LYS A 108 8.45 11.00 -30.32
C LYS A 108 7.53 12.21 -30.25
N LEU A 109 6.47 12.22 -31.06
CA LEU A 109 5.52 13.33 -31.05
C LEU A 109 4.81 13.44 -29.69
N LEU A 110 4.35 12.32 -29.14
CA LEU A 110 3.71 12.31 -27.82
C LEU A 110 4.69 12.71 -26.71
N LYS A 111 5.93 12.20 -26.74
CA LYS A 111 6.99 12.55 -25.79
C LYS A 111 7.34 14.04 -25.84
N ALA A 112 7.42 14.61 -27.04
CA ALA A 112 7.62 16.05 -27.21
C ALA A 112 6.53 16.83 -26.48
N VAL A 113 5.26 16.42 -26.58
CA VAL A 113 4.16 17.09 -25.87
C VAL A 113 4.21 16.82 -24.35
N LEU A 114 4.45 15.58 -23.93
CA LEU A 114 4.50 15.20 -22.51
C LEU A 114 5.60 15.96 -21.74
N ASP A 115 6.76 16.13 -22.35
CA ASP A 115 7.91 16.81 -21.74
C ASP A 115 7.85 18.35 -21.90
N ALA A 116 6.73 18.90 -22.37
CA ALA A 116 6.62 20.34 -22.52
C ALA A 116 6.63 21.01 -21.15
N PRO A 117 7.50 22.00 -20.91
CA PRO A 117 7.55 22.68 -19.61
C PRO A 117 6.31 23.54 -19.34
N SER A 118 5.45 23.75 -20.35
CA SER A 118 4.17 24.42 -20.20
C SER A 118 3.18 23.95 -21.28
N PRO A 119 1.89 23.73 -20.94
CA PRO A 119 0.83 23.45 -21.90
C PRO A 119 0.69 24.52 -22.99
N VAL A 120 1.06 25.78 -22.71
CA VAL A 120 1.03 26.89 -23.67
C VAL A 120 1.92 26.62 -24.88
N LEU A 121 2.99 25.84 -24.71
CA LEU A 121 3.91 25.53 -25.80
C LEU A 121 3.32 24.57 -26.84
N ILE A 122 2.26 23.85 -26.47
CA ILE A 122 1.49 22.97 -27.33
C ILE A 122 0.20 23.68 -27.79
N GLY A 123 -0.35 24.55 -26.92
CA GLY A 123 -1.65 25.21 -27.04
C GLY A 123 -2.81 24.27 -26.65
N PRO A 124 -4.09 24.71 -26.80
CA PRO A 124 -5.24 23.92 -26.36
C PRO A 124 -5.35 22.60 -27.14
N ILE A 125 -5.79 21.57 -26.42
CA ILE A 125 -6.18 20.25 -26.91
C ILE A 125 -7.48 19.85 -26.19
N SER A 126 -8.41 19.23 -26.90
CA SER A 126 -9.74 18.90 -26.35
C SER A 126 -9.79 17.55 -25.63
N MET A 127 -8.79 16.70 -25.86
CA MET A 127 -8.63 15.40 -25.21
C MET A 127 -7.44 15.41 -24.24
N PRO A 128 -7.58 14.85 -23.03
CA PRO A 128 -6.46 14.71 -22.10
C PRO A 128 -5.31 13.90 -22.72
N LEU A 129 -4.09 14.41 -22.60
CA LEU A 129 -2.90 13.75 -23.14
C LEU A 129 -2.68 12.36 -22.53
N ASN A 130 -3.01 12.17 -21.24
CA ASN A 130 -2.92 10.87 -20.58
C ASN A 130 -3.79 9.81 -21.27
N THR A 131 -4.98 10.17 -21.76
CA THR A 131 -5.83 9.24 -22.53
C THR A 131 -5.16 8.79 -23.83
N MET A 132 -4.42 9.68 -24.49
CA MET A 132 -3.65 9.34 -25.69
C MET A 132 -2.45 8.45 -25.35
N VAL A 133 -1.79 8.69 -24.23
CA VAL A 133 -0.73 7.80 -23.73
C VAL A 133 -1.31 6.42 -23.43
N ASP A 134 -2.44 6.33 -22.73
CA ASP A 134 -3.08 5.06 -22.39
C ASP A 134 -3.43 4.25 -23.65
N VAL A 135 -3.97 4.88 -24.69
CA VAL A 135 -4.24 4.22 -25.98
C VAL A 135 -2.96 3.67 -26.62
N MET A 136 -1.85 4.42 -26.54
CA MET A 136 -0.57 3.97 -27.08
C MET A 136 -0.01 2.79 -26.27
N LEU A 137 -0.09 2.87 -24.94
CA LEU A 137 0.33 1.80 -24.03
C LEU A 137 -0.50 0.53 -24.26
N ASP A 138 -1.82 0.64 -24.43
CA ASP A 138 -2.71 -0.50 -24.73
C ASP A 138 -2.30 -1.21 -26.03
N ASN A 139 -1.99 -0.44 -27.07
CA ASN A 139 -1.63 -1.01 -28.36
C ASN A 139 -0.27 -1.71 -28.32
N ALA A 140 0.71 -1.16 -27.59
CA ALA A 140 2.08 -1.69 -27.54
C ALA A 140 2.30 -2.73 -26.44
N ALA A 141 1.49 -2.70 -25.39
CA ALA A 141 1.60 -3.56 -24.22
C ALA A 141 0.20 -3.95 -23.73
N PRO A 142 -0.58 -4.74 -24.49
CA PRO A 142 -1.99 -5.03 -24.18
C PRO A 142 -2.19 -5.64 -22.79
N ASP A 143 -1.19 -6.37 -22.28
CA ASP A 143 -1.24 -7.03 -20.97
C ASP A 143 -1.01 -6.07 -19.79
N HIS A 144 -0.44 -4.87 -19.99
CA HIS A 144 -0.04 -3.99 -18.89
C HIS A 144 -1.22 -3.55 -18.00
N ARG A 145 -2.41 -3.38 -18.60
CA ARG A 145 -3.63 -3.09 -17.84
C ARG A 145 -4.04 -4.27 -16.98
N GLN A 146 -3.94 -5.48 -17.51
CA GLN A 146 -4.25 -6.68 -16.75
C GLN A 146 -3.27 -6.83 -15.58
N ASP A 147 -1.98 -6.58 -15.80
CA ASP A 147 -0.97 -6.63 -14.72
C ASP A 147 -1.28 -5.64 -13.59
N ILE A 148 -1.66 -4.40 -13.93
CA ILE A 148 -2.07 -3.38 -12.95
C ILE A 148 -3.35 -3.82 -12.21
N GLN A 149 -4.35 -4.30 -12.94
CA GLN A 149 -5.61 -4.77 -12.37
C GLN A 149 -5.41 -5.99 -11.45
N ASP A 150 -4.52 -6.90 -11.81
CA ASP A 150 -4.18 -8.07 -11.00
C ASP A 150 -3.47 -7.66 -9.71
N ALA A 151 -2.55 -6.68 -9.79
CA ALA A 151 -1.88 -6.13 -8.61
C ALA A 151 -2.87 -5.41 -7.66
N GLU A 152 -3.79 -4.61 -8.22
CA GLU A 152 -4.85 -3.93 -7.45
C GLU A 152 -5.81 -4.94 -6.83
N SER A 153 -6.29 -5.90 -7.60
CA SER A 153 -7.19 -6.95 -7.14
C SER A 153 -6.56 -7.79 -6.02
N ALA A 154 -5.31 -8.23 -6.19
CA ALA A 154 -4.59 -8.98 -5.17
C ALA A 154 -4.44 -8.17 -3.87
N PHE A 155 -4.20 -6.88 -3.98
CA PHE A 155 -4.12 -5.99 -2.82
C PHE A 155 -5.48 -5.82 -2.13
N THR A 156 -6.57 -5.63 -2.88
CA THR A 156 -7.93 -5.57 -2.30
C THR A 156 -8.29 -6.84 -1.54
N HIS A 157 -7.96 -8.02 -2.07
CA HIS A 157 -8.17 -9.28 -1.35
C HIS A 157 -7.32 -9.36 -0.06
N PHE A 158 -6.11 -8.79 -0.07
CA PHE A 158 -5.29 -8.70 1.12
C PHE A 158 -5.90 -7.75 2.17
N GLU A 159 -6.41 -6.59 1.76
CA GLU A 159 -7.11 -5.66 2.67
C GLU A 159 -8.34 -6.30 3.31
N ILE A 160 -9.17 -6.98 2.53
CA ILE A 160 -10.33 -7.72 3.03
C ILE A 160 -9.90 -8.79 4.05
N ALA A 161 -8.84 -9.54 3.76
CA ALA A 161 -8.31 -10.55 4.68
C ALA A 161 -7.77 -9.92 5.98
N LEU A 162 -7.14 -8.75 5.90
CA LEU A 162 -6.63 -8.01 7.05
C LEU A 162 -7.76 -7.44 7.92
N GLU A 163 -8.81 -6.91 7.29
CA GLU A 163 -10.02 -6.46 7.97
C GLU A 163 -10.70 -7.62 8.69
N ALA A 164 -10.92 -8.75 8.00
CA ALA A 164 -11.49 -9.96 8.59
C ALA A 164 -10.65 -10.48 9.77
N PHE A 165 -9.31 -10.48 9.64
CA PHE A 165 -8.40 -10.78 10.74
C PHE A 165 -8.65 -9.84 11.92
N THR A 166 -8.60 -8.54 11.70
CA THR A 166 -8.72 -7.52 12.76
C THR A 166 -10.07 -7.60 13.48
N THR A 167 -11.16 -7.66 12.72
CA THR A 167 -12.51 -7.77 13.28
C THR A 167 -12.68 -9.05 14.08
N SER A 168 -12.20 -10.18 13.56
CA SER A 168 -12.36 -11.47 14.23
C SER A 168 -11.52 -11.57 15.50
N THR A 169 -10.27 -11.11 15.48
CA THR A 169 -9.37 -11.21 16.63
C THR A 169 -9.70 -10.20 17.72
N GLU A 170 -10.24 -9.03 17.35
CA GLU A 170 -10.76 -8.06 18.33
C GLU A 170 -12.03 -8.59 19.01
N GLY A 171 -12.90 -9.30 18.28
CA GLY A 171 -14.10 -9.94 18.83
C GLY A 171 -13.82 -11.06 19.85
N MET A 172 -12.61 -11.60 19.87
CA MET A 172 -12.16 -12.61 20.84
C MET A 172 -11.59 -11.99 22.14
N ARG A 173 -11.45 -10.66 22.21
CA ARG A 173 -10.94 -9.97 23.39
C ARG A 173 -12.00 -9.85 24.47
N ASP A 174 -11.55 -9.76 25.72
CA ASP A 174 -12.39 -9.41 26.86
C ASP A 174 -11.80 -8.16 27.56
N PRO A 175 -12.17 -6.95 27.11
CA PRO A 175 -11.59 -5.71 27.62
C PRO A 175 -11.79 -5.50 29.13
N LEU A 176 -12.85 -6.07 29.72
CA LEU A 176 -13.11 -5.94 31.15
C LEU A 176 -12.14 -6.81 31.95
N LEU A 177 -11.94 -8.06 31.53
CA LEU A 177 -10.96 -8.95 32.17
C LEU A 177 -9.53 -8.49 31.93
N GLU A 178 -9.24 -7.93 30.76
CA GLU A 178 -7.94 -7.31 30.46
C GLU A 178 -7.64 -6.17 31.42
N ALA A 179 -8.56 -5.22 31.61
CA ALA A 179 -8.37 -4.09 32.52
C ALA A 179 -8.21 -4.54 33.98
N ALA A 180 -9.00 -5.54 34.41
CA ALA A 180 -8.87 -6.11 35.75
C ALA A 180 -7.50 -6.79 35.97
N ALA A 181 -7.02 -7.52 34.95
CA ALA A 181 -5.71 -8.17 35.00
C ALA A 181 -4.56 -7.15 35.09
N GLU A 182 -4.66 -6.05 34.36
CA GLU A 182 -3.66 -4.97 34.38
C GLU A 182 -3.59 -4.30 35.75
N GLN A 183 -4.74 -3.97 36.34
CA GLN A 183 -4.80 -3.42 37.70
C GLN A 183 -4.19 -4.38 38.73
N GLN A 184 -4.44 -5.68 38.59
CA GLN A 184 -3.86 -6.69 39.45
C GLN A 184 -2.34 -6.79 39.29
N GLN A 185 -1.85 -6.76 38.04
CA GLN A 185 -0.41 -6.79 37.73
C GLN A 185 0.31 -5.55 38.28
N GLU A 186 -0.30 -4.36 38.16
CA GLU A 186 0.22 -3.11 38.70
C GLU A 186 0.26 -3.13 40.24
N ALA A 187 -0.80 -3.64 40.88
CA ALA A 187 -0.85 -3.78 42.33
C ALA A 187 0.23 -4.73 42.86
N ILE A 188 0.47 -5.86 42.18
CA ILE A 188 1.56 -6.80 42.50
C ILE A 188 2.92 -6.12 42.33
N THR A 189 3.16 -5.49 41.18
CA THR A 189 4.43 -4.81 40.90
C THR A 189 4.72 -3.70 41.92
N LYS A 190 3.68 -2.98 42.36
CA LYS A 190 3.80 -1.98 43.41
C LYS A 190 4.14 -2.62 44.76
N ALA A 191 3.43 -3.67 45.16
CA ALA A 191 3.71 -4.37 46.41
C ALA A 191 5.12 -4.97 46.45
N GLU A 192 5.62 -5.50 45.33
CA GLU A 192 7.00 -5.99 45.20
C GLU A 192 8.03 -4.86 45.40
N ARG A 193 7.81 -3.69 44.79
CA ARG A 193 8.69 -2.52 45.00
C ARG A 193 8.66 -2.00 46.44
N ASP A 194 7.49 -2.01 47.07
CA ASP A 194 7.33 -1.56 48.45
C ASP A 194 8.02 -2.54 49.43
N LEU A 195 8.02 -3.84 49.13
CA LEU A 195 8.75 -4.86 49.89
C LEU A 195 10.27 -4.74 49.71
N ASP A 196 10.74 -4.53 48.48
CA ASP A 196 12.17 -4.36 48.19
C ASP A 196 12.75 -3.05 48.78
N SER A 197 11.94 -2.00 48.88
CA SER A 197 12.35 -0.73 49.53
C SER A 197 12.24 -0.76 51.05
N GLY A 198 11.22 -1.42 51.62
CA GLY A 198 11.08 -1.62 53.07
C GLY A 198 12.09 -2.62 53.67
N GLY A 199 12.60 -3.56 52.87
CA GLY A 199 13.66 -4.49 53.30
C GLY A 199 15.00 -3.81 53.61
N LEU A 200 15.29 -2.67 52.97
CA LEU A 200 16.54 -1.92 53.18
C LEU A 200 16.52 -1.05 54.44
N GLU A 201 15.35 -0.61 54.92
CA GLU A 201 15.25 0.15 56.18
C GLU A 201 15.32 -0.76 57.42
N SER A 202 14.96 -2.05 57.30
CA SER A 202 15.05 -3.01 58.42
C SER A 202 16.44 -3.61 58.64
N ALA A 203 17.36 -3.47 57.67
CA ALA A 203 18.74 -3.96 57.76
C ALA A 203 19.73 -2.92 58.32
N ALA A 204 19.28 -1.70 58.61
CA ALA A 204 20.09 -0.58 59.10
C ALA A 204 19.72 -0.10 60.51
N ALA A 205 18.84 -0.82 61.23
CA ALA A 205 18.50 -0.60 62.64
C ALA A 205 19.02 -1.75 63.51
#